data_AF-A0A1G2DH65-F1
#
_entry.id   AF-A0A1G2DH65-F1
#
_cell.length_a   1.000
_cell.length_b   1.000
_cell.length_c   1.000
_cell.angle_alpha   90.00
_cell.angle_beta   90.00
_cell.angle_gamma   90.00
#
_symmetry.space_group_name_H-M   'P 1'
#
loop_
_entity.id
_entity.type
_entity.pdbx_description
1 polymer ?
#
loop_
_entity_poly.entity_id
_entity_poly.type
_entity_poly.pdbx_seq_one_letter_code
_entity_poly.pdbx_strand_id
1 'polypeptide(L)'
;MVPLNIVSALVKAEDMLGKERVWQALNKEQERFLRDFFSRRENLSAFSPSELRAWVDTVAERLNKILKDEGFDIQLEDFADGEFGVVSILDVLVEWIKEGRQTEIQAADNARYPAVRFSESTENVEGGGRVVVYEAFTVNGSPNPIVRLNTKSGDTVAMTIADGEASGFTLIEKIDALRTATSQPIYPDSFTFPMVDYNQSKTLSWLLGLATQAANGKGYEVSQALQQTKFKMNHLGARLKDAVAIAIRTTSFRQRMNIVIDRPFYLWIERPGVPAPVFYAYFDQADWKNPGSLSSI
;
A
#
# COMPACT_ATOMS: atom_id res chain seq x y z
N MET A 1 4.99 -0.94 3.67
CA MET A 1 5.22 0.47 4.08
C MET A 1 4.16 1.35 3.45
N VAL A 2 3.81 2.47 4.08
CA VAL A 2 2.81 3.44 3.60
C VAL A 2 3.39 4.86 3.69
N PRO A 3 4.27 5.29 2.75
CA PRO A 3 5.00 6.56 2.88
C PRO A 3 4.09 7.79 2.94
N LEU A 4 2.99 7.79 2.18
CA LEU A 4 2.06 8.93 2.11
C LEU A 4 1.33 9.21 3.44
N ASN A 5 1.07 8.17 4.25
CA ASN A 5 0.47 8.36 5.57
C ASN A 5 1.46 9.05 6.55
N ILE A 6 2.77 8.81 6.38
CA ILE A 6 3.82 9.52 7.14
C ILE A 6 3.89 10.99 6.68
N VAL A 7 3.81 11.25 5.38
CA VAL A 7 3.76 12.63 4.84
C VAL A 7 2.54 13.37 5.41
N SER A 8 1.38 12.73 5.46
CA SER A 8 0.16 13.31 6.03
C SER A 8 0.30 13.66 7.52
N ALA A 9 0.93 12.79 8.32
CA ALA A 9 1.24 13.11 9.72
C ALA A 9 2.18 14.33 9.83
N LEU A 10 3.26 14.39 9.05
CA LEU A 10 4.17 15.54 9.10
C LEU A 10 3.53 16.85 8.63
N VAL A 11 2.62 16.80 7.63
CA VAL A 11 1.81 17.95 7.22
C VAL A 11 0.83 18.36 8.31
N LYS A 12 0.16 17.41 8.97
CA LYS A 12 -0.76 17.72 10.07
C LYS A 12 -0.06 18.33 11.28
N ALA A 13 1.21 17.99 11.51
CA ALA A 13 2.04 18.64 12.53
C ALA A 13 2.17 20.16 12.29
N GLU A 14 2.16 20.63 11.03
CA GLU A 14 2.31 22.05 10.68
C GLU A 14 1.21 22.94 11.29
N ASP A 15 0.04 22.39 11.65
CA ASP A 15 -1.03 23.13 12.34
C ASP A 15 -0.59 23.66 13.71
N MET A 16 0.29 22.94 14.42
CA MET A 16 0.86 23.39 15.72
C MET A 16 2.14 24.21 15.57
N LEU A 17 2.76 24.19 14.38
CA LEU A 17 4.19 24.50 14.22
C LEU A 17 4.48 25.62 13.21
N GLY A 18 3.52 25.92 12.33
CA GLY A 18 3.64 26.89 11.25
C GLY A 18 3.99 26.25 9.90
N LYS A 19 3.33 26.73 8.84
CA LYS A 19 3.36 26.14 7.48
C LYS A 19 4.63 26.46 6.67
N GLU A 20 5.40 27.47 7.06
CA GLU A 20 6.62 27.90 6.35
C GLU A 20 7.88 27.18 6.84
N ARG A 21 7.72 26.11 7.64
CA ARG A 21 8.84 25.40 8.24
C ARG A 21 9.56 24.47 7.27
N VAL A 22 10.83 24.21 7.59
CA VAL A 22 11.68 23.28 6.84
C VAL A 22 12.01 22.10 7.75
N TRP A 23 11.78 20.87 7.25
CA TRP A 23 12.26 19.64 7.88
C TRP A 23 13.71 19.38 7.47
N GLN A 24 14.54 19.02 8.44
CA GLN A 24 15.98 18.77 8.28
C GLN A 24 16.26 17.30 8.60
N ALA A 25 16.88 16.60 7.65
CA ALA A 25 17.27 15.21 7.79
C ALA A 25 18.58 15.06 8.57
N LEU A 26 18.68 14.02 9.39
CA LEU A 26 19.89 13.58 10.08
C LEU A 26 20.53 12.33 9.47
N ASN A 27 19.82 11.63 8.58
CA ASN A 27 20.28 10.41 7.91
C ASN A 27 19.77 10.30 6.47
N LYS A 28 20.33 9.34 5.71
CA LYS A 28 20.05 9.17 4.27
C LYS A 28 18.62 8.74 3.99
N GLU A 29 18.02 7.95 4.88
CA GLU A 29 16.62 7.51 4.83
C GLU A 29 15.67 8.71 4.96
N GLN A 30 15.97 9.65 5.85
CA GLN A 30 15.24 10.90 6.02
C GLN A 30 15.46 11.84 4.84
N GLU A 31 16.69 12.05 4.37
CA GLU A 31 16.99 12.85 3.16
C GLU A 31 16.19 12.33 1.96
N ARG A 32 16.20 11.01 1.79
CA ARG A 32 15.44 10.32 0.76
C ARG A 32 13.94 10.50 0.94
N PHE A 33 13.41 10.27 2.13
CA PHE A 33 11.98 10.40 2.39
C PHE A 33 11.49 11.83 2.12
N LEU A 34 12.26 12.84 2.56
CA LEU A 34 11.94 14.24 2.31
C LEU A 34 11.96 14.56 0.81
N ARG A 35 12.97 14.09 0.08
CA ARG A 35 13.13 14.34 -1.36
C ARG A 35 12.12 13.59 -2.24
N ASP A 36 11.84 12.32 -1.95
CA ASP A 36 11.08 11.44 -2.84
C ASP A 36 9.56 11.46 -2.53
N PHE A 37 9.17 11.72 -1.26
CA PHE A 37 7.77 11.69 -0.81
C PHE A 37 7.29 13.02 -0.23
N PHE A 38 7.95 13.61 0.77
CA PHE A 38 7.44 14.82 1.45
C PHE A 38 7.48 16.08 0.55
N SER A 39 8.44 16.15 -0.37
CA SER A 39 8.51 17.18 -1.42
C SER A 39 7.24 17.22 -2.29
N ARG A 40 6.51 16.09 -2.34
CA ARG A 40 5.32 15.84 -3.17
C ARG A 40 4.02 15.82 -2.37
N ARG A 41 3.98 16.51 -1.22
CA ARG A 41 2.86 16.52 -0.27
C ARG A 41 1.55 17.10 -0.83
N GLU A 42 1.59 17.81 -1.95
CA GLU A 42 0.40 18.21 -2.72
C GLU A 42 -0.42 17.00 -3.21
N ASN A 43 0.20 15.83 -3.42
CA ASN A 43 -0.51 14.61 -3.83
C ASN A 43 -1.43 14.04 -2.73
N LEU A 44 -1.36 14.53 -1.49
CA LEU A 44 -2.35 14.19 -0.46
C LEU A 44 -3.77 14.69 -0.82
N SER A 45 -3.88 15.63 -1.76
CA SER A 45 -5.18 16.07 -2.31
C SER A 45 -5.89 15.02 -3.18
N ALA A 46 -5.20 13.92 -3.55
CA ALA A 46 -5.78 12.79 -4.30
C ALA A 46 -6.46 11.73 -3.41
N PHE A 47 -6.71 12.05 -2.13
CA PHE A 47 -7.40 11.19 -1.16
C PHE A 47 -8.61 11.94 -0.60
N SER A 48 -9.77 11.29 -0.48
CA SER A 48 -10.92 11.92 0.16
C SER A 48 -10.71 12.09 1.67
N PRO A 49 -11.41 13.04 2.33
CA PRO A 49 -11.37 13.21 3.79
C PRO A 49 -11.83 11.99 4.60
N SER A 50 -12.46 11.00 3.97
CA SER A 50 -12.82 9.72 4.59
C SER A 50 -11.71 8.66 4.53
N GLU A 51 -10.80 8.78 3.58
CA GLU A 51 -9.67 7.86 3.38
C GLU A 51 -8.47 8.26 4.23
N LEU A 52 -8.04 9.51 4.09
CA LEU A 52 -6.87 10.04 4.76
C LEU A 52 -7.28 11.06 5.82
N ARG A 53 -7.14 10.67 7.08
CA ARG A 53 -7.53 11.49 8.24
C ARG A 53 -6.33 11.65 9.16
N ALA A 54 -6.09 12.88 9.62
CA ALA A 54 -5.00 13.18 10.51
C ALA A 54 -5.43 14.12 11.65
N TRP A 55 -4.89 13.87 12.85
CA TRP A 55 -5.19 14.59 14.09
C TRP A 55 -3.90 14.96 14.81
N VAL A 56 -3.91 16.10 15.50
CA VAL A 56 -2.82 16.60 16.33
C VAL A 56 -3.38 17.04 17.67
N ASP A 57 -2.75 16.65 18.77
CA ASP A 57 -3.17 17.03 20.13
C ASP A 57 -1.95 17.03 21.08
N THR A 58 -1.99 17.85 22.12
CA THR A 58 -0.99 17.91 23.20
C THR A 58 -1.27 16.87 24.30
N VAL A 59 -2.27 16.00 24.14
CA VAL A 59 -2.65 14.95 25.10
C VAL A 59 -2.66 13.58 24.42
N ALA A 60 -1.73 12.70 24.80
CA ALA A 60 -1.55 11.37 24.21
C ALA A 60 -2.81 10.49 24.31
N GLU A 61 -3.50 10.51 25.45
CA GLU A 61 -4.73 9.73 25.69
C GLU A 61 -5.79 9.95 24.59
N ARG A 62 -5.96 11.19 24.10
CA ARG A 62 -6.95 11.51 23.06
C ARG A 62 -6.59 10.90 21.71
N LEU A 63 -5.31 10.91 21.36
CA LEU A 63 -4.79 10.28 20.14
C LEU A 63 -4.85 8.75 20.24
N ASN A 64 -4.51 8.19 21.41
CA ASN A 64 -4.64 6.76 21.69
C ASN A 64 -6.10 6.29 21.66
N LYS A 65 -7.05 7.13 22.10
CA LYS A 65 -8.48 6.85 21.93
C LYS A 65 -8.88 6.78 20.45
N ILE A 66 -8.42 7.70 19.60
CA ILE A 66 -8.70 7.66 18.15
C ILE A 66 -8.13 6.37 17.54
N LEU A 67 -6.87 6.02 17.85
CA LEU A 67 -6.25 4.78 17.39
C LEU A 67 -7.09 3.56 17.79
N LYS A 68 -7.52 3.48 19.06
CA LYS A 68 -8.32 2.36 19.59
C LYS A 68 -9.74 2.29 19.00
N ASP A 69 -10.41 3.43 18.84
CA ASP A 69 -11.75 3.50 18.25
C ASP A 69 -11.73 3.08 16.76
N GLU A 70 -10.61 3.31 16.07
CA GLU A 70 -10.32 2.85 14.71
C GLU A 70 -9.64 1.45 14.68
N GLY A 71 -9.64 0.74 15.81
CA GLY A 71 -9.23 -0.66 15.93
C GLY A 71 -7.72 -0.91 16.05
N PHE A 72 -6.87 0.10 16.14
CA PHE A 72 -5.42 -0.06 16.29
C PHE A 72 -4.99 -0.35 17.74
N ASP A 73 -3.93 -1.13 17.87
CA ASP A 73 -3.36 -1.60 19.15
C ASP A 73 -2.13 -0.77 19.59
N ILE A 74 -1.51 -0.03 18.66
CA ILE A 74 -0.40 0.88 18.96
C ILE A 74 -0.84 2.05 19.84
N GLN A 75 0.06 2.50 20.72
CA GLN A 75 -0.18 3.61 21.64
C GLN A 75 1.07 4.50 21.71
N LEU A 76 0.85 5.81 21.72
CA LEU A 76 1.84 6.83 22.06
C LEU A 76 1.98 6.89 23.59
N GLU A 77 3.18 7.18 24.08
CA GLU A 77 3.38 7.43 25.52
C GLU A 77 2.93 8.86 25.89
N ASP A 78 2.82 9.16 27.18
CA ASP A 78 2.44 10.50 27.65
C ASP A 78 3.46 11.57 27.23
N PHE A 79 2.96 12.74 26.85
CA PHE A 79 3.76 13.87 26.36
C PHE A 79 4.20 14.78 27.51
N ALA A 80 5.43 15.29 27.44
CA ALA A 80 5.93 16.29 28.37
C ALA A 80 5.42 17.72 28.03
N ASP A 81 5.64 18.67 28.94
CA ASP A 81 5.22 20.07 28.75
C ASP A 81 5.79 20.69 27.47
N GLY A 82 4.90 21.00 26.52
CA GLY A 82 5.25 21.60 25.24
C GLY A 82 5.63 20.61 24.13
N GLU A 83 5.43 19.32 24.36
CA GLU A 83 5.34 18.27 23.34
C GLU A 83 3.89 18.11 22.82
N PHE A 84 3.73 17.38 21.72
CA PHE A 84 2.44 17.01 21.13
C PHE A 84 2.63 15.80 20.22
N GLY A 85 1.54 15.07 19.96
CA GLY A 85 1.54 13.93 19.05
C GLY A 85 0.74 14.20 17.78
N VAL A 86 0.97 13.37 16.77
CA VAL A 86 0.15 13.32 15.55
C VAL A 86 -0.22 11.88 15.24
N VAL A 87 -1.49 11.66 14.89
CA VAL A 87 -1.99 10.40 14.33
C VAL A 87 -2.44 10.67 12.90
N SER A 88 -2.05 9.82 11.96
CA SER A 88 -2.62 9.78 10.61
C SER A 88 -3.05 8.36 10.28
N ILE A 89 -4.26 8.22 9.76
CA ILE A 89 -4.89 6.97 9.35
C ILE A 89 -5.21 7.08 7.87
N LEU A 90 -4.80 6.07 7.10
CA LEU A 90 -5.09 5.92 5.68
C LEU A 90 -5.93 4.66 5.46
N ASP A 91 -7.03 4.80 4.72
CA ASP A 91 -7.90 3.71 4.30
C ASP A 91 -7.95 3.71 2.73
N VAL A 92 -7.37 2.74 1.96
CA VAL A 92 -7.50 2.49 0.47
C VAL A 92 -8.01 1.06 0.00
N LEU A 93 -9.22 0.94 -0.61
CA LEU A 93 -10.04 -0.31 -0.83
C LEU A 93 -10.32 -0.50 -2.29
N VAL A 94 -10.00 -1.71 -2.70
CA VAL A 94 -9.92 -2.13 -4.07
C VAL A 94 -10.80 -3.37 -4.19
N GLU A 95 -12.06 -3.15 -4.52
CA GLU A 95 -12.94 -4.23 -4.98
C GLU A 95 -12.50 -4.65 -6.38
N TRP A 96 -12.37 -5.96 -6.62
CA TRP A 96 -12.07 -6.45 -7.96
C TRP A 96 -13.21 -6.10 -8.92
N ILE A 97 -12.88 -5.79 -10.18
CA ILE A 97 -13.90 -5.59 -11.22
C ILE A 97 -14.83 -6.82 -11.31
N LYS A 98 -14.21 -8.01 -11.25
CA LYS A 98 -14.85 -9.32 -11.22
C LYS A 98 -14.50 -10.02 -9.91
N GLU A 99 -15.45 -10.69 -9.26
CA GLU A 99 -15.12 -11.60 -8.15
C GLU A 99 -14.23 -12.75 -8.64
N GLY A 100 -13.11 -13.00 -7.96
CA GLY A 100 -12.21 -14.10 -8.28
C GLY A 100 -12.73 -15.42 -7.70
N ARG A 101 -12.48 -16.55 -8.38
CA ARG A 101 -12.94 -17.85 -7.87
C ARG A 101 -12.05 -18.30 -6.72
N GLN A 102 -12.64 -18.59 -5.55
CA GLN A 102 -11.93 -19.24 -4.45
C GLN A 102 -11.29 -20.58 -4.89
N THR A 103 -10.09 -20.85 -4.40
CA THR A 103 -9.30 -22.06 -4.71
C THR A 103 -8.25 -22.28 -3.61
N GLU A 104 -7.45 -23.34 -3.74
CA GLU A 104 -6.20 -23.50 -3.00
C GLU A 104 -5.01 -23.36 -3.97
N ILE A 105 -3.85 -22.95 -3.43
CA ILE A 105 -2.53 -23.16 -4.02
C ILE A 105 -1.74 -24.15 -3.14
N GLN A 106 -0.78 -24.85 -3.74
CA GLN A 106 0.22 -25.63 -3.02
C GLN A 106 1.55 -24.90 -3.11
N ALA A 107 2.18 -24.63 -1.97
CA ALA A 107 3.49 -23.96 -1.92
C ALA A 107 4.64 -24.98 -1.98
N ALA A 108 5.88 -24.50 -2.04
CA ALA A 108 7.08 -25.33 -2.16
C ALA A 108 7.32 -26.29 -0.97
N ASP A 109 6.72 -26.03 0.19
CA ASP A 109 6.70 -26.90 1.38
C ASP A 109 5.63 -28.01 1.30
N ASN A 110 4.89 -28.10 0.19
CA ASN A 110 3.70 -28.90 -0.05
C ASN A 110 2.46 -28.54 0.78
N ALA A 111 2.52 -27.52 1.65
CA ALA A 111 1.35 -27.04 2.37
C ALA A 111 0.37 -26.33 1.41
N ARG A 112 -0.91 -26.31 1.80
CA ARG A 112 -1.98 -25.69 1.01
C ARG A 112 -2.47 -24.43 1.67
N TYR A 113 -2.67 -23.40 0.85
CA TYR A 113 -3.08 -22.08 1.28
C TYR A 113 -4.32 -21.60 0.51
N PRO A 114 -5.23 -20.87 1.16
CA PRO A 114 -6.41 -20.31 0.50
C PRO A 114 -5.97 -19.28 -0.55
N ALA A 115 -6.62 -19.31 -1.71
CA ALA A 115 -6.22 -18.54 -2.87
C ALA A 115 -7.41 -18.08 -3.72
N VAL A 116 -7.13 -17.17 -4.64
CA VAL A 116 -8.07 -16.58 -5.59
C VAL A 116 -7.58 -16.87 -7.00
N ARG A 117 -8.48 -17.30 -7.89
CA ARG A 117 -8.18 -17.57 -9.31
C ARG A 117 -9.07 -16.76 -10.25
N PHE A 118 -8.43 -16.12 -11.22
CA PHE A 118 -9.06 -15.48 -12.36
C PHE A 118 -8.77 -16.30 -13.63
N SER A 119 -9.81 -16.78 -14.30
CA SER A 119 -9.71 -17.62 -15.51
C SER A 119 -9.87 -16.86 -16.84
N GLU A 120 -10.11 -15.55 -16.78
CA GLU A 120 -10.20 -14.66 -17.95
C GLU A 120 -9.62 -13.30 -17.55
N SER A 121 -8.82 -12.69 -18.43
CA SER A 121 -8.26 -11.34 -18.25
C SER A 121 -9.26 -10.22 -18.53
N THR A 122 -10.47 -10.55 -18.97
CA THR A 122 -11.54 -9.59 -19.27
C THR A 122 -12.89 -10.11 -18.80
N GLU A 123 -13.82 -9.22 -18.53
CA GLU A 123 -15.23 -9.54 -18.30
C GLU A 123 -16.13 -8.81 -19.29
N ASN A 124 -17.22 -9.44 -19.71
CA ASN A 124 -18.28 -8.78 -20.46
C ASN A 124 -19.18 -8.00 -19.50
N VAL A 125 -19.49 -6.75 -19.82
CA VAL A 125 -20.37 -5.89 -19.00
C VAL A 125 -21.79 -5.89 -19.56
N GLU A 126 -22.79 -5.83 -18.69
CA GLU A 126 -24.18 -5.57 -19.09
C GLU A 126 -24.29 -4.26 -19.88
N GLY A 127 -25.09 -4.24 -20.94
CA GLY A 127 -25.16 -3.13 -21.90
C GLY A 127 -24.18 -3.22 -23.08
N GLY A 128 -23.22 -4.17 -23.05
CA GLY A 128 -22.34 -4.46 -24.19
C GLY A 128 -20.99 -3.76 -24.11
N GLY A 129 -19.98 -4.51 -23.67
CA GLY A 129 -18.59 -4.04 -23.58
C GLY A 129 -17.70 -5.12 -22.98
N ARG A 130 -16.38 -4.90 -22.99
CA ARG A 130 -15.42 -5.71 -22.24
C ARG A 130 -14.53 -4.81 -21.39
N VAL A 131 -14.47 -5.12 -20.09
CA VAL A 131 -13.53 -4.51 -19.14
C VAL A 131 -12.34 -5.45 -18.96
N VAL A 132 -11.16 -4.89 -18.78
CA VAL A 132 -9.94 -5.66 -18.47
C VAL A 132 -9.90 -5.88 -16.97
N VAL A 133 -9.97 -7.14 -16.53
CA VAL A 133 -9.95 -7.53 -15.11
C VAL A 133 -8.52 -7.57 -14.59
N TYR A 134 -7.59 -8.10 -15.40
CA TYR A 134 -6.17 -8.01 -15.12
C TYR A 134 -5.35 -7.93 -16.40
N GLU A 135 -4.19 -7.29 -16.29
CA GLU A 135 -3.12 -7.31 -17.28
C GLU A 135 -1.91 -8.03 -16.70
N ALA A 136 -1.03 -8.56 -17.54
CA ALA A 136 0.25 -9.10 -17.09
C ALA A 136 1.38 -8.68 -18.04
N PHE A 137 2.60 -8.62 -17.50
CA PHE A 137 3.75 -8.08 -18.19
C PHE A 137 5.01 -8.87 -17.82
N THR A 138 5.87 -9.16 -18.80
CA THR A 138 7.28 -9.45 -18.50
C THR A 138 8.03 -8.12 -18.37
N VAL A 139 9.05 -8.08 -17.53
CA VAL A 139 9.83 -6.86 -17.24
C VAL A 139 11.31 -7.19 -17.36
N ASN A 140 12.07 -6.32 -18.03
CA ASN A 140 13.50 -6.53 -18.16
C ASN A 140 14.19 -6.49 -16.78
N GLY A 141 15.01 -7.49 -16.47
CA GLY A 141 15.63 -7.65 -15.16
C GLY A 141 14.80 -8.43 -14.12
N SER A 142 13.56 -8.84 -14.43
CA SER A 142 12.78 -9.75 -13.57
C SER A 142 12.57 -11.12 -14.24
N PRO A 143 12.83 -12.25 -13.56
CA PRO A 143 12.48 -13.58 -14.07
C PRO A 143 10.98 -13.87 -13.95
N ASN A 144 10.26 -13.11 -13.09
CA ASN A 144 8.84 -13.31 -12.82
C ASN A 144 8.01 -12.22 -13.50
N PRO A 145 6.85 -12.54 -14.11
CA PRO A 145 5.95 -11.54 -14.65
C PRO A 145 5.29 -10.72 -13.53
N ILE A 146 4.94 -9.47 -13.83
CA ILE A 146 4.06 -8.63 -13.01
C ILE A 146 2.63 -8.85 -13.50
N VAL A 147 1.69 -9.02 -12.59
CA VAL A 147 0.25 -9.01 -12.87
C VAL A 147 -0.38 -7.80 -12.20
N ARG A 148 -1.16 -7.03 -12.96
CA ARG A 148 -1.91 -5.85 -12.51
C ARG A 148 -3.40 -6.20 -12.50
N LEU A 149 -4.02 -6.23 -11.33
CA LEU A 149 -5.47 -6.33 -11.20
C LEU A 149 -6.08 -4.93 -11.24
N ASN A 150 -7.00 -4.77 -12.19
CA ASN A 150 -7.85 -3.60 -12.26
C ASN A 150 -9.02 -3.80 -11.30
N THR A 151 -9.40 -2.71 -10.66
CA THR A 151 -10.40 -2.69 -9.59
C THR A 151 -11.58 -1.88 -10.07
N LYS A 152 -12.76 -2.03 -9.45
CA LYS A 152 -13.88 -1.06 -9.61
C LYS A 152 -13.41 0.36 -9.29
N SER A 153 -12.32 0.42 -8.53
CA SER A 153 -11.70 1.55 -7.93
C SER A 153 -10.53 2.15 -8.74
N GLY A 154 -10.15 1.61 -9.91
CA GLY A 154 -9.10 2.19 -10.77
C GLY A 154 -7.67 2.21 -10.21
N ASP A 155 -7.51 2.32 -8.90
CA ASP A 155 -6.32 1.93 -8.17
C ASP A 155 -5.97 0.50 -8.62
N THR A 156 -4.73 0.31 -9.05
CA THR A 156 -4.28 -0.93 -9.64
C THR A 156 -3.48 -1.72 -8.61
N VAL A 157 -3.89 -2.96 -8.34
CA VAL A 157 -3.14 -3.87 -7.46
C VAL A 157 -2.16 -4.67 -8.30
N ALA A 158 -0.88 -4.32 -8.20
CA ALA A 158 0.19 -4.99 -8.91
C ALA A 158 0.87 -6.03 -8.01
N MET A 159 1.18 -7.19 -8.56
CA MET A 159 1.78 -8.32 -7.87
C MET A 159 2.85 -9.00 -8.72
N THR A 160 3.94 -9.46 -8.09
CA THR A 160 4.90 -10.38 -8.71
C THR A 160 5.58 -11.24 -7.64
N ILE A 161 6.03 -12.44 -8.02
CA ILE A 161 6.79 -13.30 -7.11
C ILE A 161 8.11 -12.61 -6.75
N ALA A 162 8.42 -12.57 -5.46
CA ALA A 162 9.61 -11.91 -4.94
C ALA A 162 10.88 -12.67 -5.33
N ASP A 163 11.96 -11.91 -5.57
CA ASP A 163 13.32 -12.42 -5.76
C ASP A 163 14.08 -12.56 -4.42
N GLY A 164 13.49 -12.11 -3.31
CA GLY A 164 13.98 -12.28 -1.94
C GLY A 164 13.13 -11.52 -0.94
N GLU A 165 13.44 -11.66 0.36
CA GLU A 165 12.83 -10.81 1.39
C GLU A 165 13.24 -9.35 1.18
N ALA A 166 12.30 -8.41 1.36
CA ALA A 166 12.61 -6.99 1.34
C ALA A 166 11.68 -6.20 2.28
N SER A 167 12.27 -5.26 3.01
CA SER A 167 11.55 -4.34 3.90
C SER A 167 12.12 -2.92 3.78
N GLY A 168 11.61 -1.98 4.59
CA GLY A 168 12.14 -0.63 4.64
C GLY A 168 12.12 0.10 3.29
N PHE A 169 13.19 0.87 3.01
CA PHE A 169 13.40 1.54 1.72
C PHE A 169 13.89 0.58 0.63
N THR A 170 14.50 -0.56 0.97
CA THR A 170 14.91 -1.59 -0.01
C THR A 170 13.71 -2.22 -0.72
N LEU A 171 12.58 -2.40 -0.01
CA LEU A 171 11.30 -2.80 -0.61
C LEU A 171 10.79 -1.76 -1.61
N ILE A 172 10.91 -0.47 -1.27
CA ILE A 172 10.53 0.64 -2.16
C ILE A 172 11.41 0.63 -3.41
N GLU A 173 12.73 0.50 -3.27
CA GLU A 173 13.68 0.42 -4.40
C GLU A 173 13.34 -0.72 -5.37
N LYS A 174 13.13 -1.94 -4.84
CA LYS A 174 12.79 -3.11 -5.66
C LYS A 174 11.48 -2.91 -6.41
N ILE A 175 10.43 -2.44 -5.74
CA ILE A 175 9.12 -2.22 -6.37
C ILE A 175 9.17 -1.05 -7.36
N ASP A 176 9.84 0.05 -7.03
CA ASP A 176 9.99 1.19 -7.95
C ASP A 176 10.79 0.80 -9.19
N ALA A 177 11.84 -0.02 -9.06
CA ALA A 177 12.58 -0.58 -10.21
C ALA A 177 11.69 -1.48 -11.08
N LEU A 178 10.91 -2.37 -10.46
CA LEU A 178 9.99 -3.28 -11.17
C LEU A 178 8.87 -2.54 -11.93
N ARG A 179 8.24 -1.52 -11.30
CA ARG A 179 7.11 -0.81 -11.93
C ARG A 179 7.52 0.19 -13.00
N THR A 180 8.77 0.69 -12.98
CA THR A 180 9.27 1.69 -13.94
C THR A 180 10.12 1.09 -15.06
N ALA A 181 10.58 -0.15 -14.93
CA ALA A 181 11.35 -0.83 -15.96
C ALA A 181 10.51 -1.15 -17.21
N THR A 182 11.19 -1.18 -18.36
CA THR A 182 10.58 -1.51 -19.65
C THR A 182 9.92 -2.88 -19.62
N SER A 183 8.64 -2.90 -19.97
CA SER A 183 7.78 -4.09 -19.91
C SER A 183 7.26 -4.50 -21.29
N GLN A 184 6.81 -5.74 -21.41
CA GLN A 184 6.14 -6.29 -22.59
C GLN A 184 4.87 -7.03 -22.17
N PRO A 185 3.71 -6.78 -22.83
CA PRO A 185 2.43 -7.35 -22.40
C PRO A 185 2.37 -8.86 -22.62
N ILE A 186 1.78 -9.56 -21.65
CA ILE A 186 1.43 -10.98 -21.72
C ILE A 186 -0.02 -11.20 -21.26
N TYR A 187 -0.71 -12.10 -21.94
CA TYR A 187 -2.13 -12.40 -21.73
C TYR A 187 -2.29 -13.86 -21.25
N PRO A 188 -1.97 -14.20 -19.99
CA PRO A 188 -2.10 -15.57 -19.50
C PRO A 188 -3.57 -16.03 -19.51
N ASP A 189 -3.80 -17.34 -19.60
CA ASP A 189 -5.13 -17.94 -19.54
C ASP A 189 -5.73 -17.80 -18.13
N SER A 190 -4.89 -17.89 -17.10
CA SER A 190 -5.34 -17.64 -15.73
C SER A 190 -4.25 -17.10 -14.83
N PHE A 191 -4.68 -16.37 -13.81
CA PHE A 191 -3.86 -15.86 -12.73
C PHE A 191 -4.39 -16.41 -11.39
N THR A 192 -3.51 -16.91 -10.54
CA THR A 192 -3.85 -17.41 -9.19
C THR A 192 -2.89 -16.85 -8.15
N PHE A 193 -3.42 -16.39 -7.01
CA PHE A 193 -2.63 -15.79 -5.93
C PHE A 193 -3.19 -16.12 -4.53
N PRO A 194 -2.38 -16.07 -3.46
CA PRO A 194 -2.83 -16.34 -2.10
C PRO A 194 -3.83 -15.29 -1.59
N MET A 195 -4.77 -15.69 -0.73
CA MET A 195 -5.46 -14.76 0.16
C MET A 195 -4.50 -14.29 1.26
N VAL A 196 -4.71 -13.09 1.80
CA VAL A 196 -3.81 -12.48 2.80
C VAL A 196 -4.61 -11.95 3.99
N ASP A 197 -4.12 -12.21 5.20
CA ASP A 197 -4.52 -11.52 6.44
C ASP A 197 -3.25 -11.13 7.22
N TYR A 198 -2.92 -9.85 7.16
CA TYR A 198 -1.66 -9.27 7.65
C TYR A 198 -1.94 -8.14 8.66
N ASN A 199 -1.30 -8.21 9.82
CA ASN A 199 -1.33 -7.18 10.85
C ASN A 199 0.07 -7.08 11.49
N GLN A 200 0.81 -6.00 11.20
CA GLN A 200 2.15 -5.78 11.75
C GLN A 200 2.28 -4.38 12.36
N SER A 201 2.70 -4.34 13.63
CA SER A 201 3.11 -3.13 14.35
C SER A 201 4.64 -3.01 14.39
N LYS A 202 5.17 -1.80 14.24
CA LYS A 202 6.61 -1.52 14.33
C LYS A 202 6.91 -0.07 14.72
N THR A 203 8.08 0.14 15.30
CA THR A 203 8.68 1.47 15.44
C THR A 203 9.33 1.89 14.11
N LEU A 204 9.12 3.13 13.69
CA LEU A 204 9.77 3.76 12.55
C LEU A 204 11.10 4.40 12.99
N SER A 205 12.03 3.60 13.51
CA SER A 205 13.25 4.10 14.15
C SER A 205 14.12 5.02 13.26
N TRP A 206 14.04 4.88 11.94
CA TRP A 206 14.72 5.75 10.97
C TRP A 206 14.18 7.19 10.93
N LEU A 207 12.93 7.41 11.37
CA LEU A 207 12.26 8.72 11.41
C LEU A 207 12.58 9.50 12.68
N LEU A 208 13.09 8.82 13.72
CA LEU A 208 13.44 9.46 14.99
C LEU A 208 14.55 10.50 14.79
N GLY A 209 14.46 11.61 15.53
CA GLY A 209 15.36 12.75 15.39
C GLY A 209 15.15 13.60 14.14
N LEU A 210 14.19 13.28 13.26
CA LEU A 210 13.83 14.18 12.16
C LEU A 210 13.41 15.54 12.73
N ALA A 211 14.18 16.60 12.44
CA ALA A 211 14.14 17.85 13.18
C ALA A 211 13.70 19.05 12.32
N THR A 212 13.26 20.11 12.97
CA THR A 212 12.68 21.30 12.32
C THR A 212 12.46 22.43 13.32
N GLN A 213 12.27 23.66 12.84
CA GLN A 213 12.00 24.84 13.68
C GLN A 213 10.55 25.30 13.50
N ALA A 214 9.89 25.69 14.58
CA ALA A 214 8.58 26.34 14.50
C ALA A 214 8.73 27.83 14.13
N ALA A 215 7.62 28.48 13.76
CA ALA A 215 7.63 29.91 13.36
C ALA A 215 8.18 30.87 14.44
N ASN A 216 8.21 30.45 15.71
CA ASN A 216 8.81 31.20 16.83
C ASN A 216 10.31 30.89 17.07
N GLY A 217 10.95 30.11 16.20
CA GLY A 217 12.35 29.71 16.31
C GLY A 217 12.63 28.53 17.26
N LYS A 218 11.64 28.01 18.00
CA LYS A 218 11.82 26.83 18.86
C LYS A 218 12.05 25.59 17.99
N GLY A 219 13.08 24.81 18.32
CA GLY A 219 13.36 23.51 17.70
C GLY A 219 12.40 22.42 18.17
N TYR A 220 12.07 21.50 17.26
CA TYR A 220 11.26 20.30 17.48
C TYR A 220 11.86 19.14 16.71
N GLU A 221 11.77 17.92 17.26
CA GLU A 221 12.20 16.69 16.62
C GLU A 221 11.18 15.57 16.83
N VAL A 222 11.24 14.52 15.99
CA VAL A 222 10.42 13.31 16.16
C VAL A 222 11.03 12.43 17.26
N SER A 223 10.46 12.49 18.47
CA SER A 223 10.87 11.66 19.62
C SER A 223 10.27 10.25 19.59
N GLN A 224 9.08 10.08 19.00
CA GLN A 224 8.39 8.79 18.84
C GLN A 224 7.82 8.67 17.43
N ALA A 225 7.89 7.46 16.86
CA ALA A 225 7.29 7.15 15.57
C ALA A 225 6.88 5.68 15.50
N LEU A 226 5.58 5.41 15.46
CA LEU A 226 5.00 4.08 15.40
C LEU A 226 4.16 3.91 14.12
N GLN A 227 4.16 2.70 13.56
CA GLN A 227 3.27 2.33 12.46
C GLN A 227 2.71 0.93 12.71
N GLN A 228 1.38 0.82 12.75
CA GLN A 228 0.67 -0.44 12.56
C GLN A 228 0.09 -0.46 11.14
N THR A 229 0.19 -1.61 10.47
CA THR A 229 -0.36 -1.82 9.13
C THR A 229 -1.22 -3.06 9.16
N LYS A 230 -2.52 -2.90 8.88
CA LYS A 230 -3.48 -3.99 8.68
C LYS A 230 -3.83 -4.07 7.20
N PHE A 231 -3.81 -5.26 6.62
CA PHE A 231 -4.14 -5.50 5.21
C PHE A 231 -4.84 -6.85 5.07
N LYS A 232 -5.93 -6.87 4.29
CA LYS A 232 -6.72 -8.08 4.02
C LYS A 232 -7.03 -8.18 2.54
N MET A 233 -6.80 -9.36 1.95
CA MET A 233 -7.06 -9.64 0.54
C MET A 233 -7.73 -11.00 0.36
N ASN A 234 -8.83 -11.04 -0.39
CA ASN A 234 -9.59 -12.26 -0.66
C ASN A 234 -10.21 -12.24 -2.07
N HIS A 235 -11.13 -13.17 -2.32
CA HIS A 235 -11.87 -13.31 -3.58
C HIS A 235 -12.72 -12.10 -4.02
N LEU A 236 -13.12 -11.20 -3.12
CA LEU A 236 -13.97 -10.03 -3.39
C LEU A 236 -13.14 -8.76 -3.69
N GLY A 237 -11.98 -8.63 -3.05
CA GLY A 237 -11.12 -7.45 -3.13
C GLY A 237 -9.91 -7.53 -2.21
N ALA A 238 -9.17 -6.43 -2.12
CA ALA A 238 -8.32 -6.14 -0.97
C ALA A 238 -8.78 -4.85 -0.29
N ARG A 239 -8.81 -4.78 1.04
CA ARG A 239 -9.43 -3.63 1.75
C ARG A 239 -8.46 -2.54 2.21
N LEU A 240 -8.95 -1.28 2.00
CA LEU A 240 -9.20 -0.19 2.98
C LEU A 240 -10.36 0.87 2.59
N LYS A 241 -10.23 1.98 1.78
CA LYS A 241 -11.26 2.79 0.97
C LYS A 241 -10.83 3.46 -0.42
N ASP A 242 -11.49 3.25 -1.59
CA ASP A 242 -11.70 4.25 -2.73
C ASP A 242 -11.11 4.13 -4.20
N ALA A 243 -11.57 4.95 -5.20
CA ALA A 243 -12.03 4.55 -6.57
C ALA A 243 -12.08 5.49 -7.87
N VAL A 244 -11.77 5.04 -9.15
CA VAL A 244 -12.38 5.33 -10.54
C VAL A 244 -11.65 4.76 -11.84
N ALA A 245 -12.36 4.30 -12.92
CA ALA A 245 -11.82 3.51 -14.09
C ALA A 245 -11.77 4.14 -15.55
N ILE A 246 -10.98 3.55 -16.50
CA ILE A 246 -10.85 3.87 -17.98
C ILE A 246 -10.56 2.60 -18.84
N ALA A 247 -10.84 2.57 -20.18
CA ALA A 247 -10.59 1.40 -21.07
C ALA A 247 -10.16 1.69 -22.55
N ILE A 248 -9.28 0.83 -23.15
CA ILE A 248 -8.93 0.73 -24.60
C ILE A 248 -8.60 -0.75 -24.97
N ARG A 249 -8.74 -1.19 -26.25
CA ARG A 249 -8.61 -2.61 -26.71
C ARG A 249 -7.83 -2.81 -28.02
N THR A 250 -7.02 -3.89 -28.12
CA THR A 250 -6.86 -4.75 -29.33
C THR A 250 -6.67 -6.23 -28.92
N THR A 251 -6.57 -7.20 -29.84
CA THR A 251 -6.53 -8.66 -29.53
C THR A 251 -5.68 -9.49 -30.52
N SER A 252 -5.00 -10.55 -30.05
CA SER A 252 -4.49 -11.65 -30.89
C SER A 252 -4.36 -13.00 -30.13
N PHE A 253 -4.10 -14.09 -30.86
CA PHE A 253 -4.21 -15.50 -30.42
C PHE A 253 -3.04 -15.97 -29.53
N ARG A 254 -3.22 -17.03 -28.72
CA ARG A 254 -2.20 -17.42 -27.73
C ARG A 254 -1.98 -18.91 -27.47
N GLN A 255 -0.74 -19.21 -27.08
CA GLN A 255 -0.29 -20.43 -26.41
C GLN A 255 -0.66 -20.37 -24.92
N ARG A 256 -1.14 -21.49 -24.37
CA ARG A 256 -1.66 -21.56 -22.99
C ARG A 256 -0.58 -21.28 -21.94
N MET A 257 -0.80 -20.29 -21.08
CA MET A 257 0.13 -19.82 -20.05
C MET A 257 -0.66 -19.50 -18.78
N ASN A 258 -0.36 -20.15 -17.66
CA ASN A 258 -0.95 -19.83 -16.36
C ASN A 258 0.10 -19.16 -15.47
N ILE A 259 -0.29 -18.09 -14.77
CA ILE A 259 0.53 -17.47 -13.72
C ILE A 259 -0.02 -17.90 -12.37
N VAL A 260 0.85 -18.41 -11.51
CA VAL A 260 0.54 -18.78 -10.13
C VAL A 260 1.56 -18.11 -9.22
N ILE A 261 1.10 -17.44 -8.17
CA ILE A 261 1.95 -16.99 -7.06
C ILE A 261 1.86 -18.06 -5.98
N ASP A 262 2.88 -18.91 -5.93
CA ASP A 262 3.05 -20.07 -5.04
C ASP A 262 4.27 -19.93 -4.09
N ARG A 263 4.89 -18.75 -4.09
CA ARG A 263 6.05 -18.36 -3.26
C ARG A 263 5.85 -16.92 -2.76
N PRO A 264 6.66 -16.42 -1.80
CA PRO A 264 6.59 -15.06 -1.31
C PRO A 264 6.58 -14.02 -2.44
N PHE A 265 5.86 -12.93 -2.26
CA PHE A 265 5.53 -12.01 -3.34
C PHE A 265 5.55 -10.55 -2.92
N TYR A 266 5.86 -9.68 -3.88
CA TYR A 266 5.70 -8.24 -3.76
C TYR A 266 4.30 -7.85 -4.22
N LEU A 267 3.67 -6.94 -3.47
CA LEU A 267 2.40 -6.30 -3.82
C LEU A 267 2.53 -4.78 -3.67
N TRP A 268 1.97 -4.04 -4.62
CA TRP A 268 1.82 -2.58 -4.48
C TRP A 268 0.52 -2.09 -5.08
N ILE A 269 0.06 -0.93 -4.61
CA ILE A 269 -1.20 -0.31 -5.03
C ILE A 269 -0.86 1.04 -5.69
N GLU A 270 -1.13 1.15 -6.99
CA GLU A 270 -0.88 2.35 -7.79
C GLU A 270 -2.18 3.15 -7.93
N ARG A 271 -2.21 4.41 -7.48
CA ARG A 271 -3.37 5.30 -7.66
C ARG A 271 -3.21 6.20 -8.89
N PRO A 272 -4.19 6.28 -9.81
CA PRO A 272 -4.15 7.21 -10.93
C PRO A 272 -3.82 8.65 -10.50
N GLY A 273 -2.84 9.26 -11.15
CA GLY A 273 -2.37 10.62 -10.83
C GLY A 273 -1.38 10.73 -9.67
N VAL A 274 -1.20 9.69 -8.84
CA VAL A 274 -0.22 9.69 -7.73
C VAL A 274 1.08 9.00 -8.18
N PRO A 275 2.23 9.69 -8.29
CA PRO A 275 3.44 9.13 -8.92
C PRO A 275 4.14 7.97 -8.16
N ALA A 276 3.80 7.78 -6.89
CA ALA A 276 4.35 6.74 -6.02
C ALA A 276 3.21 5.84 -5.50
N PRO A 277 3.38 4.51 -5.50
CA PRO A 277 2.43 3.59 -4.90
C PRO A 277 1.98 4.01 -3.49
N VAL A 278 0.68 3.88 -3.25
CA VAL A 278 0.03 4.16 -1.97
C VAL A 278 0.51 3.17 -0.90
N PHE A 279 0.69 1.91 -1.32
CA PHE A 279 1.12 0.80 -0.48
C PHE A 279 2.21 -0.01 -1.16
N TYR A 280 3.17 -0.47 -0.36
CA TYR A 280 4.26 -1.35 -0.75
C TYR A 280 4.33 -2.52 0.24
N ALA A 281 4.29 -3.76 -0.22
CA ALA A 281 4.31 -4.95 0.63
C ALA A 281 5.20 -6.07 0.07
N TYR A 282 5.73 -6.86 1.00
CA TYR A 282 6.23 -8.21 0.80
C TYR A 282 5.38 -9.11 1.71
N PHE A 283 4.90 -10.23 1.17
CA PHE A 283 4.11 -11.21 1.92
C PHE A 283 4.72 -12.61 1.74
N ASP A 284 4.78 -13.35 2.84
CA ASP A 284 5.19 -14.76 2.85
C ASP A 284 4.09 -15.67 3.41
N GLN A 285 4.37 -16.98 3.51
CA GLN A 285 3.42 -17.99 3.93
C GLN A 285 2.79 -17.74 5.31
N ALA A 286 3.43 -16.96 6.20
CA ALA A 286 2.87 -16.59 7.49
C ALA A 286 1.62 -15.70 7.35
N ASP A 287 1.48 -14.99 6.23
CA ASP A 287 0.37 -14.06 5.96
C ASP A 287 -0.78 -14.70 5.15
N TRP A 288 -0.55 -15.90 4.58
CA TRP A 288 -1.44 -16.51 3.57
C TRP A 288 -2.67 -17.19 4.19
N LYS A 289 -3.64 -16.37 4.59
CA LYS A 289 -4.86 -16.77 5.30
C LYS A 289 -6.07 -16.20 4.59
N ASN A 290 -7.22 -16.86 4.73
CA ASN A 290 -8.48 -16.28 4.30
C ASN A 290 -8.95 -15.29 5.38
N PRO A 291 -8.99 -13.97 5.12
CA PRO A 291 -9.37 -12.97 6.11
C PRO A 291 -10.89 -12.96 6.42
N GLY A 292 -11.68 -13.78 5.72
CA GLY A 292 -13.14 -13.78 5.83
C GLY A 292 -13.73 -12.52 5.23
N SER A 293 -14.39 -11.71 6.04
CA SER A 293 -14.97 -10.43 5.61
C SER A 293 -13.90 -9.35 5.45
N LEU A 294 -14.10 -8.49 4.45
CA LEU A 294 -13.37 -7.23 4.33
C LEU A 294 -13.95 -6.14 5.25
N SER A 295 -15.19 -6.26 5.75
CA SER A 295 -15.82 -5.18 6.54
C SER A 295 -15.24 -4.95 7.94
N SER A 296 -14.54 -5.93 8.52
CA SER A 296 -13.98 -5.87 9.88
C SER A 296 -12.44 -5.88 9.88
N ILE A 297 -11.85 -4.73 10.21
CA ILE A 297 -10.41 -4.47 10.36
C ILE A 297 -10.20 -3.62 11.60
#